data_AF-A0A7S0CPH2-F1
#
_entry.id   AF-A0A7S0CPH2-F1
#
_cell.length_a   1.000
_cell.length_b   1.000
_cell.length_c   1.000
_cell.angle_alpha   90.00
_cell.angle_beta   90.00
_cell.angle_gamma   90.00
#
_symmetry.space_group_name_H-M   'P 1'
#
loop_
_entity.id
_entity.type
_entity.pdbx_description
1 polymer ?
#
loop_
_entity_poly.entity_id
_entity_poly.type
_entity_poly.pdbx_seq_one_letter_code
_entity_poly.pdbx_strand_id
1 'polypeptide(L)'
;SDKTCIHLNSSPPFYHVGGLSSVLTILMSGGTFICDRSGASGFSPARLINRIREDRVNTLVVVPAMLHSMIHHLHHYTDKQEMMKQTIKHAVPAAPKYPQVKLILVGGQSLALSMMRECTSIFPNARIIQTYACTEAGSSMTFRELFPSPTTPPFLYRSSNEVKQQQQIGGDCVGIPPPMIEIRISCSDNTTSFTETKSSFTRNPFLVGTICTRGPHIMNRYWERCGNNFAKLSQMTSQWLETNDLGYLDPQNRLYLCGRKTDVIRTGGETVFAPEVERAIMALSSLSGLALPFGECAVFPFPDERLGETVCVAVVLLPSNNNKKELTISGKIKNTNSFLFKRLEEVWNENIRNGTISLAGYKRPRKLFVIPSLPKNSMGKVLKHDLRRLFVQQSSGSKL
;
A
#
# COMPACT_ATOMS: atom_id res chain seq x y z
N SER A 1 25.15 -0.39 30.26
CA SER A 1 26.20 -0.30 29.24
C SER A 1 25.99 -1.50 28.31
N ASP A 2 25.20 -1.45 27.25
CA ASP A 2 25.31 -0.63 26.03
C ASP A 2 23.92 -0.25 25.52
N LYS A 3 23.52 1.02 25.66
CA LYS A 3 22.28 1.56 25.09
C LYS A 3 22.53 2.38 23.81
N THR A 4 23.61 2.10 23.08
CA THR A 4 23.79 2.67 21.75
C THR A 4 22.80 1.98 20.82
N CYS A 5 21.70 2.66 20.57
CA CYS A 5 20.68 2.18 19.65
C CYS A 5 21.28 2.28 18.23
N ILE A 6 21.73 1.13 17.69
CA ILE A 6 22.25 1.04 16.33
C ILE A 6 21.09 0.83 15.36
N HIS A 7 20.74 1.88 14.63
CA HIS A 7 19.63 1.87 13.67
C HIS A 7 20.20 1.75 12.24
N LEU A 8 19.84 0.68 11.52
CA LEU A 8 20.01 0.66 10.06
C LEU A 8 18.70 1.06 9.46
N ASN A 9 18.71 2.25 8.87
CA ASN A 9 17.63 2.58 7.99
C ASN A 9 17.99 2.14 6.57
N SER A 10 17.38 1.04 6.13
CA SER A 10 17.23 0.72 4.71
C SER A 10 16.17 1.61 4.07
N SER A 11 16.42 2.90 4.15
CA SER A 11 15.42 3.93 3.93
C SER A 11 15.00 4.02 2.47
N PRO A 12 13.77 4.47 2.20
CA PRO A 12 13.54 5.28 0.99
C PRO A 12 14.62 6.37 0.89
N PRO A 13 15.12 6.68 -0.31
CA PRO A 13 16.15 7.70 -0.53
C PRO A 13 15.89 9.02 0.21
N PHE A 14 16.94 9.77 0.55
CA PHE A 14 16.83 11.02 1.34
C PHE A 14 16.00 12.12 0.67
N TYR A 15 15.80 12.05 -0.64
CA TYR A 15 14.90 12.95 -1.36
C TYR A 15 13.40 12.64 -1.12
N HIS A 16 13.08 11.54 -0.44
CA HIS A 16 11.74 11.28 0.10
C HIS A 16 11.65 11.71 1.56
N VAL A 17 10.54 12.36 1.92
CA VAL A 17 10.27 12.83 3.28
C VAL A 17 10.38 11.72 4.32
N GLY A 18 9.95 10.49 3.99
CA GLY A 18 10.04 9.34 4.87
C GLY A 18 11.49 9.08 5.27
N GLY A 19 12.40 9.07 4.30
CA GLY A 19 13.81 8.82 4.58
C GLY A 19 14.50 9.95 5.32
N LEU A 20 14.26 11.20 4.93
CA LEU A 20 14.81 12.35 5.64
C LEU A 20 14.31 12.40 7.10
N SER A 21 13.00 12.20 7.32
CA SER A 21 12.41 12.21 8.66
C SER A 21 12.98 11.12 9.56
N SER A 22 13.22 9.92 9.02
CA SER A 22 13.82 8.81 9.76
C SER A 22 15.28 9.09 10.15
N VAL A 23 16.09 9.68 9.25
CA VAL A 23 17.47 10.09 9.56
C VAL A 23 17.47 11.09 10.72
N LEU A 24 16.69 12.16 10.60
CA LEU A 24 16.63 13.21 11.62
C LEU A 24 16.16 12.66 12.95
N THR A 25 15.11 11.82 12.96
CA THR A 25 14.59 11.19 14.18
C THR A 25 15.66 10.34 14.88
N ILE A 26 16.42 9.54 14.12
CA ILE A 26 17.48 8.68 14.67
C ILE A 26 18.60 9.54 15.28
N LEU A 27 19.06 10.55 14.56
CA LEU A 27 20.14 11.42 15.02
C LEU A 27 19.72 12.24 16.25
N MET A 28 18.50 12.78 16.27
CA MET A 28 17.94 13.49 17.43
C MET A 28 17.79 12.59 18.66
N SER A 29 17.59 11.28 18.45
CA SER A 29 17.51 10.29 19.53
C SER A 29 18.88 9.83 20.03
N GLY A 30 19.99 10.36 19.49
CA GLY A 30 21.35 9.93 19.80
C GLY A 30 21.70 8.54 19.24
N GLY A 31 20.96 8.08 18.23
CA GLY A 31 21.17 6.79 17.59
C GLY A 31 22.22 6.83 16.47
N THR A 32 22.71 5.66 16.08
CA THR A 32 23.60 5.53 14.92
C THR A 32 22.77 5.27 13.67
N PHE A 33 22.97 6.06 12.62
CA PHE A 33 22.34 5.85 11.31
C PHE A 33 23.28 5.12 10.36
N ILE A 34 22.85 3.96 9.85
CA ILE A 34 23.62 3.23 8.84
C ILE A 34 23.04 3.51 7.45
N CYS A 35 23.83 4.18 6.61
CA CYS A 35 23.53 4.35 5.18
C CYS A 35 23.90 3.09 4.41
N ASP A 36 22.95 2.45 3.74
CA ASP A 36 23.27 1.50 2.66
C ASP A 36 23.48 2.29 1.35
N ARG A 37 24.71 2.24 0.81
CA ARG A 37 24.99 2.80 -0.51
C ARG A 37 24.58 1.78 -1.56
N SER A 38 23.28 1.65 -1.78
CA SER A 38 22.78 1.07 -3.02
C SER A 38 23.24 1.98 -4.17
N GLY A 39 24.36 1.64 -4.83
CA GLY A 39 24.89 2.38 -5.97
C GLY A 39 23.95 2.34 -7.19
N ALA A 40 24.50 2.42 -8.40
CA ALA A 40 23.71 2.39 -9.64
C ALA A 40 22.76 1.17 -9.79
N SER A 41 22.98 0.09 -9.03
CA SER A 41 22.17 -1.13 -9.05
C SER A 41 20.90 -1.10 -8.19
N GLY A 42 20.65 -0.02 -7.44
CA GLY A 42 19.42 0.13 -6.63
C GLY A 42 19.33 -0.84 -5.45
N PHE A 43 18.11 -1.01 -4.91
CA PHE A 43 17.83 -1.84 -3.73
C PHE A 43 18.24 -3.32 -3.92
N SER A 44 18.89 -3.91 -2.92
CA SER A 44 19.24 -5.34 -2.90
C SER A 44 18.86 -5.98 -1.56
N PRO A 45 17.96 -6.99 -1.57
CA PRO A 45 17.61 -7.75 -0.37
C PRO A 45 18.80 -8.38 0.34
N ALA A 46 19.70 -9.00 -0.42
CA ALA A 46 20.86 -9.72 0.13
C ALA A 46 21.78 -8.79 0.92
N ARG A 47 22.09 -7.61 0.37
CA ARG A 47 22.94 -6.62 1.05
C ARG A 47 22.30 -6.12 2.33
N LEU A 48 21.01 -5.78 2.28
CA LEU A 48 20.27 -5.34 3.45
C LEU A 48 20.30 -6.41 4.56
N ILE A 49 20.02 -7.67 4.21
CA ILE A 49 20.07 -8.78 5.16
C ILE A 49 21.47 -8.95 5.78
N ASN A 50 22.52 -8.84 4.99
CA ASN A 50 23.91 -8.90 5.50
C ASN A 50 24.19 -7.75 6.47
N ARG A 51 23.78 -6.52 6.14
CA ARG A 51 23.94 -5.35 7.03
C ARG A 51 23.18 -5.51 8.35
N ILE A 52 21.97 -6.10 8.32
CA ILE A 52 21.21 -6.41 9.54
C ILE A 52 22.00 -7.30 10.49
N ARG A 53 22.79 -8.23 9.94
CA ARG A 53 23.63 -9.16 10.69
C ARG A 53 24.94 -8.52 11.14
N GLU A 54 25.71 -7.96 10.21
CA GLU A 54 27.05 -7.42 10.46
C GLU A 54 27.02 -6.21 11.40
N ASP A 55 26.11 -5.28 11.16
CA ASP A 55 26.01 -4.04 11.94
C ASP A 55 25.06 -4.16 13.15
N ARG A 56 24.54 -5.36 13.44
CA ARG A 56 23.64 -5.66 14.58
C ARG A 56 22.46 -4.69 14.70
N VAL A 57 21.75 -4.54 13.60
CA VAL A 57 20.65 -3.60 13.44
C VAL A 57 19.47 -3.92 14.35
N ASN A 58 18.93 -2.90 15.02
CA ASN A 58 17.77 -3.06 15.88
C ASN A 58 16.47 -2.44 15.33
N THR A 59 16.55 -1.54 14.35
CA THR A 59 15.39 -0.82 13.82
C THR A 59 15.48 -0.81 12.30
N LEU A 60 14.37 -1.10 11.63
CA LEU A 60 14.23 -1.02 10.18
C LEU A 60 13.16 0.00 9.82
N VAL A 61 13.43 0.84 8.82
CA VAL A 61 12.37 1.59 8.13
C VAL A 61 12.36 1.12 6.68
N VAL A 62 11.21 0.61 6.24
CA VAL A 62 11.06 -0.05 4.94
C VAL A 62 9.70 0.29 4.33
N VAL A 63 9.58 0.11 3.02
CA VAL A 63 8.28 0.06 2.35
C VAL A 63 7.85 -1.41 2.17
N PRO A 64 6.55 -1.71 2.04
CA PRO A 64 6.07 -3.09 1.90
C PRO A 64 6.77 -3.90 0.79
N ALA A 65 7.09 -3.28 -0.35
CA ALA A 65 7.80 -3.95 -1.44
C ALA A 65 9.21 -4.41 -1.06
N MET A 66 9.95 -3.61 -0.29
CA MET A 66 11.27 -3.98 0.22
C MET A 66 11.17 -5.14 1.20
N LEU A 67 10.21 -5.07 2.11
CA LEU A 67 9.96 -6.11 3.10
C LEU A 67 9.58 -7.44 2.45
N HIS A 68 8.71 -7.41 1.43
CA HIS A 68 8.37 -8.58 0.63
C HIS A 68 9.60 -9.19 -0.05
N SER A 69 10.40 -8.36 -0.71
CA SER A 69 11.60 -8.81 -1.41
C SER A 69 12.66 -9.41 -0.45
N MET A 70 12.79 -8.84 0.76
CA MET A 70 13.62 -9.42 1.82
C MET A 70 13.13 -10.80 2.25
N ILE A 71 11.84 -10.94 2.54
CA ILE A 71 11.27 -12.20 3.01
C ILE A 71 11.39 -13.27 1.94
N HIS A 72 11.05 -12.93 0.69
CA HIS A 72 11.22 -13.82 -0.45
C HIS A 72 12.67 -14.28 -0.61
N HIS A 73 13.64 -13.36 -0.47
CA HIS A 73 15.07 -13.70 -0.53
C HIS A 73 15.50 -14.63 0.62
N LEU A 74 15.02 -14.39 1.84
CA LEU A 74 15.33 -15.23 3.00
C LEU A 74 14.83 -16.67 2.80
N HIS A 75 13.63 -16.87 2.25
CA HIS A 75 13.13 -18.20 1.94
C HIS A 75 13.98 -18.90 0.87
N HIS A 76 14.23 -18.24 -0.27
CA HIS A 76 14.99 -18.84 -1.39
C HIS A 76 16.48 -19.07 -1.09
N TYR A 77 17.11 -18.21 -0.27
CA TYR A 77 18.50 -18.39 0.13
C TYR A 77 18.66 -19.61 1.05
N THR A 78 17.68 -19.84 1.92
CA THR A 78 17.64 -21.02 2.81
C THR A 78 17.51 -22.31 2.00
N ASP A 79 16.67 -22.32 0.96
CA ASP A 79 16.51 -23.48 0.08
C ASP A 79 17.82 -23.85 -0.65
N LYS A 80 18.56 -22.86 -1.16
CA LYS A 80 19.83 -23.11 -1.89
C LYS A 80 20.94 -23.67 -1.01
N GLN A 81 21.10 -23.18 0.22
CA GLN A 81 22.14 -23.69 1.13
C GLN A 81 21.85 -25.13 1.56
N GLU A 82 20.58 -25.51 1.75
CA GLU A 82 20.19 -26.88 2.11
C GLU A 82 20.23 -27.85 0.92
N MET A 83 19.87 -27.41 -0.30
CA MET A 83 20.09 -28.22 -1.51
C MET A 83 21.58 -28.57 -1.71
N MET A 84 22.47 -27.68 -1.28
CA MET A 84 23.93 -27.91 -1.31
C MET A 84 24.43 -28.79 -0.16
N LYS A 85 23.63 -29.00 0.90
CA LYS A 85 23.97 -29.81 2.08
C LYS A 85 23.40 -31.22 2.10
N GLN A 86 22.50 -31.61 1.18
CA GLN A 86 21.99 -32.98 0.95
C GLN A 86 21.95 -33.92 2.20
N THR A 87 21.28 -33.58 3.31
CA THR A 87 21.09 -34.58 4.40
C THR A 87 19.80 -34.49 5.22
N ILE A 88 18.80 -33.67 4.89
CA ILE A 88 17.54 -33.70 5.67
C ILE A 88 16.32 -33.88 4.78
N LYS A 89 15.80 -35.11 4.77
CA LYS A 89 14.49 -35.46 4.23
C LYS A 89 13.40 -34.96 5.20
N HIS A 90 12.45 -34.20 4.66
CA HIS A 90 11.10 -33.91 5.20
C HIS A 90 10.85 -32.73 6.16
N ALA A 91 11.74 -31.75 6.34
CA ALA A 91 11.38 -30.49 7.00
C ALA A 91 11.55 -29.30 6.06
N VAL A 92 10.50 -28.49 5.88
CA VAL A 92 10.63 -27.16 5.24
C VAL A 92 11.52 -26.31 6.17
N PRO A 93 12.70 -25.84 5.71
CA PRO A 93 13.63 -25.16 6.60
C PRO A 93 13.05 -23.82 7.05
N ALA A 94 13.15 -23.55 8.35
CA ALA A 94 12.70 -22.28 8.91
C ALA A 94 13.66 -21.15 8.46
N ALA A 95 13.10 -20.05 7.94
CA ALA A 95 13.87 -18.87 7.57
C ALA A 95 14.69 -18.37 8.79
N PRO A 96 15.91 -17.83 8.57
CA PRO A 96 16.75 -17.36 9.66
C PRO A 96 16.08 -16.22 10.42
N LYS A 97 16.22 -16.24 11.75
CA LYS A 97 15.61 -15.29 12.67
C LYS A 97 16.56 -14.16 13.05
N TYR A 98 16.01 -12.97 13.26
CA TYR A 98 16.75 -11.75 13.63
C TYR A 98 16.19 -11.15 14.94
N PRO A 99 16.42 -11.78 16.11
CA PRO A 99 15.86 -11.34 17.40
C PRO A 99 16.40 -9.99 17.90
N GLN A 100 17.49 -9.49 17.30
CA GLN A 100 18.04 -8.17 17.60
C GLN A 100 17.16 -7.03 17.08
N VAL A 101 16.37 -7.26 16.04
CA VAL A 101 15.45 -6.26 15.50
C VAL A 101 14.28 -6.10 16.47
N LYS A 102 14.08 -4.87 16.94
CA LYS A 102 13.07 -4.46 17.92
C LYS A 102 11.95 -3.62 17.32
N LEU A 103 12.20 -2.94 16.20
CA LEU A 103 11.23 -2.06 15.56
C LEU A 103 11.31 -2.18 14.03
N ILE A 104 10.17 -2.35 13.39
CA ILE A 104 10.03 -2.25 11.92
C ILE A 104 8.95 -1.21 11.64
N LEU A 105 9.37 -0.07 11.09
CA LEU A 105 8.49 0.98 10.63
C LEU A 105 8.19 0.76 9.14
N VAL A 106 6.92 0.61 8.80
CA VAL A 106 6.44 0.38 7.43
C VAL A 106 5.62 1.57 7.00
N GLY A 107 5.96 2.18 5.87
CA GLY A 107 5.27 3.35 5.33
C GLY A 107 4.94 3.23 3.85
N GLY A 108 4.05 4.11 3.39
CA GLY A 108 3.73 4.31 1.98
C GLY A 108 2.61 3.43 1.43
N GLN A 109 2.43 2.21 1.96
CA GLN A 109 1.33 1.30 1.58
C GLN A 109 0.95 0.39 2.77
N SER A 110 -0.25 -0.18 2.73
CA SER A 110 -0.70 -1.17 3.73
C SER A 110 -0.02 -2.52 3.54
N LEU A 111 0.30 -3.18 4.66
CA LEU A 111 0.91 -4.52 4.64
C LEU A 111 -0.16 -5.62 4.52
N ALA A 112 0.09 -6.62 3.68
CA ALA A 112 -0.78 -7.79 3.57
C ALA A 112 -0.67 -8.71 4.81
N LEU A 113 -1.75 -9.43 5.14
CA LEU A 113 -1.79 -10.36 6.29
C LEU A 113 -0.78 -11.50 6.21
N SER A 114 -0.52 -12.04 5.01
CA SER A 114 0.50 -13.07 4.79
C SER A 114 1.90 -12.55 5.15
N MET A 115 2.26 -11.39 4.58
CA MET A 115 3.53 -10.70 4.84
C MET A 115 3.72 -10.41 6.33
N MET A 116 2.67 -9.92 6.96
CA MET A 116 2.60 -9.67 8.39
C MET A 116 2.98 -10.89 9.24
N ARG A 117 2.44 -12.08 8.92
CA ARG A 117 2.74 -13.33 9.64
C ARG A 117 4.19 -13.78 9.44
N GLU A 118 4.69 -13.68 8.21
CA GLU A 118 6.07 -14.03 7.88
C GLU A 118 7.07 -13.11 8.58
N CYS A 119 6.79 -11.80 8.63
CA CYS A 119 7.58 -10.83 9.37
C CYS A 119 7.72 -11.20 10.85
N THR A 120 6.63 -11.57 11.52
CA THR A 120 6.65 -11.96 12.93
C THR A 120 7.46 -13.24 13.17
N SER A 121 7.50 -14.16 12.19
CA SER A 121 8.34 -15.37 12.27
C SER A 121 9.83 -15.06 12.18
N ILE A 122 10.21 -14.17 11.25
CA ILE A 122 11.61 -13.80 10.97
C ILE A 122 12.13 -12.81 12.03
N PHE A 123 11.30 -11.89 12.51
CA PHE A 123 11.63 -10.83 13.46
C PHE A 123 10.79 -10.97 14.75
N PRO A 124 11.04 -12.02 15.57
CA PRO A 124 10.16 -12.39 16.67
C PRO A 124 10.04 -11.34 17.78
N ASN A 125 11.03 -10.46 17.92
CA ASN A 125 11.06 -9.41 18.93
C ASN A 125 10.72 -8.02 18.39
N ALA A 126 10.36 -7.92 17.09
CA ALA A 126 10.13 -6.64 16.45
C ALA A 126 8.67 -6.20 16.59
N ARG A 127 8.46 -4.98 17.06
CA ARG A 127 7.19 -4.28 16.92
C ARG A 127 7.07 -3.78 15.49
N ILE A 128 6.01 -4.17 14.79
CA ILE A 128 5.76 -3.74 13.41
C ILE A 128 4.75 -2.60 13.44
N ILE A 129 5.19 -1.40 13.07
CA ILE A 129 4.38 -0.18 13.08
C ILE A 129 4.16 0.27 11.64
N GLN A 130 2.91 0.27 11.20
CA GLN A 130 2.49 0.87 9.94
C GLN A 130 2.18 2.36 10.13
N THR A 131 2.55 3.17 9.14
CA THR A 131 2.33 4.61 9.13
C THR A 131 1.54 5.05 7.91
N TYR A 132 0.63 6.00 8.12
CA TYR A 132 0.05 6.80 7.03
C TYR A 132 0.65 8.19 7.07
N ALA A 133 1.00 8.70 5.88
CA ALA A 133 1.87 9.85 5.71
C ALA A 133 1.55 10.56 4.39
N CYS A 134 1.78 11.87 4.36
CA CYS A 134 1.95 12.63 3.12
C CYS A 134 3.12 13.61 3.27
N THR A 135 3.63 14.11 2.14
CA THR A 135 4.81 15.00 2.17
C THR A 135 4.47 16.35 2.77
N GLU A 136 3.26 16.83 2.47
CA GLU A 136 2.69 18.08 2.94
C GLU A 136 2.44 18.08 4.46
N ALA A 137 2.41 16.92 5.11
CA ALA A 137 2.21 16.77 6.55
C ALA A 137 3.47 16.26 7.26
N GLY A 138 4.66 16.50 6.68
CA GLY A 138 5.91 16.28 7.41
C GLY A 138 6.19 14.83 7.77
N SER A 139 5.83 13.88 6.88
CA SER A 139 5.94 12.42 7.07
C SER A 139 4.71 11.81 7.76
N SER A 140 4.89 11.09 8.87
CA SER A 140 3.88 10.19 9.44
C SER A 140 2.85 10.94 10.29
N MET A 141 1.57 10.75 9.94
CA MET A 141 0.42 11.37 10.59
C MET A 141 -0.28 10.43 11.57
N THR A 142 -0.38 9.14 11.23
CA THR A 142 -0.99 8.14 12.09
C THR A 142 -0.14 6.88 12.16
N PHE A 143 -0.23 6.19 13.29
CA PHE A 143 0.56 5.01 13.58
C PHE A 143 -0.36 3.86 13.98
N ARG A 144 -0.07 2.67 13.44
CA ARG A 144 -0.76 1.43 13.76
C ARG A 144 0.25 0.34 14.07
N GLU A 145 0.21 -0.19 15.28
CA GLU A 145 0.93 -1.41 15.60
C GLU A 145 0.16 -2.62 15.05
N LEU A 146 0.83 -3.44 14.24
CA LEU A 146 0.21 -4.58 13.56
C LEU A 146 0.20 -5.84 14.44
N PHE A 147 1.21 -6.02 15.30
CA PHE A 147 1.29 -7.11 16.28
C PHE A 147 1.91 -6.60 17.59
N PRO A 148 1.11 -6.36 18.63
CA PRO A 148 1.64 -6.02 19.95
C PRO A 148 2.30 -7.23 20.66
N SER A 149 2.04 -8.45 20.19
CA SER A 149 2.68 -9.69 20.67
C SER A 149 2.63 -10.80 19.60
N PRO A 150 3.62 -11.71 19.53
CA PRO A 150 3.60 -12.87 18.61
C PRO A 150 2.40 -13.81 18.80
N THR A 151 1.85 -13.85 20.02
CA THR A 151 0.71 -14.71 20.39
C THR A 151 -0.64 -13.99 20.33
N THR A 152 -0.62 -12.66 20.22
CA THR A 152 -1.84 -11.86 20.13
C THR A 152 -2.07 -11.51 18.68
N PRO A 153 -3.11 -12.07 18.02
CA PRO A 153 -3.41 -11.70 16.65
C PRO A 153 -3.66 -10.18 16.53
N PRO A 154 -3.55 -9.58 15.33
CA PRO A 154 -3.67 -8.13 15.08
C PRO A 154 -4.99 -7.45 15.50
N PHE A 155 -5.86 -8.18 16.19
CA PHE A 155 -7.25 -7.87 16.45
C PHE A 155 -7.51 -7.84 17.96
N LEU A 156 -6.86 -6.92 18.67
CA LEU A 156 -7.43 -6.46 19.93
C LEU A 156 -8.56 -5.48 19.58
N TYR A 157 -9.78 -6.00 19.76
CA TYR A 157 -11.10 -5.36 19.75
C TYR A 157 -11.52 -4.71 18.42
N ARG A 158 -12.01 -5.55 17.50
CA ARG A 158 -13.06 -5.13 16.57
C ARG A 158 -14.33 -5.90 16.88
N SER A 159 -15.43 -5.19 17.09
CA SER A 159 -16.73 -5.85 17.18
C SER A 159 -17.09 -6.46 15.82
N SER A 160 -17.92 -7.51 15.81
CA SER A 160 -18.45 -8.12 14.58
C SER A 160 -19.11 -7.07 13.66
N ASN A 161 -19.67 -6.01 14.26
CA ASN A 161 -20.32 -4.91 13.56
C ASN A 161 -19.31 -3.97 12.89
N GLU A 162 -18.20 -3.63 13.54
CA GLU A 162 -17.12 -2.82 12.95
C GLU A 162 -16.52 -3.50 11.72
N VAL A 163 -16.34 -4.82 11.77
CA VAL A 163 -15.84 -5.60 10.63
C VAL A 163 -16.81 -5.55 9.46
N LYS A 164 -18.12 -5.73 9.71
CA LYS A 164 -19.15 -5.66 8.67
C LYS A 164 -19.23 -4.26 8.04
N GLN A 165 -19.20 -3.21 8.86
CA GLN A 165 -19.21 -1.84 8.36
C GLN A 165 -17.95 -1.51 7.55
N GLN A 166 -16.77 -1.94 8.02
CA GLN A 166 -15.53 -1.80 7.24
C GLN A 166 -15.63 -2.56 5.91
N GLN A 167 -16.18 -3.78 5.87
CA GLN A 167 -16.32 -4.54 4.63
C GLN A 167 -17.31 -3.88 3.66
N GLN A 168 -18.36 -3.25 4.17
CA GLN A 168 -19.34 -2.52 3.37
C GLN A 168 -18.74 -1.24 2.76
N ILE A 169 -18.08 -0.43 3.59
CA ILE A 169 -17.53 0.87 3.18
C ILE A 169 -16.21 0.69 2.42
N GLY A 170 -15.36 -0.22 2.87
CA GLY A 170 -13.98 -0.39 2.44
C GLY A 170 -12.98 0.36 3.32
N GLY A 171 -11.74 0.44 2.83
CA GLY A 171 -10.64 1.17 3.46
C GLY A 171 -9.82 0.36 4.47
N ASP A 172 -8.57 0.79 4.67
CA ASP A 172 -7.62 0.16 5.59
C ASP A 172 -7.44 1.01 6.85
N CYS A 173 -7.45 0.39 8.02
CA CYS A 173 -7.09 1.09 9.25
C CYS A 173 -5.60 1.46 9.21
N VAL A 174 -5.33 2.77 9.26
CA VAL A 174 -3.99 3.36 9.29
C VAL A 174 -3.59 3.85 10.68
N GLY A 175 -4.42 3.54 11.68
CA GLY A 175 -4.11 3.71 13.10
C GLY A 175 -4.63 5.02 13.68
N ILE A 176 -3.94 5.51 14.70
CA ILE A 176 -4.33 6.69 15.48
C ILE A 176 -3.27 7.79 15.33
N PRO A 177 -3.68 9.08 15.39
CA PRO A 177 -2.72 10.18 15.39
C PRO A 177 -2.03 10.32 16.77
N PRO A 178 -0.77 10.80 16.81
CA PRO A 178 -0.09 11.14 18.05
C PRO A 178 -0.68 12.40 18.72
N PRO A 179 -0.40 12.67 20.01
CA PRO A 179 -1.06 13.72 20.81
C PRO A 179 -1.02 15.17 20.29
N MET A 180 -0.18 15.48 19.30
CA MET A 180 -0.06 16.83 18.70
C MET A 180 -0.63 16.92 17.27
N ILE A 181 -1.12 15.81 16.73
CA ILE A 181 -1.71 15.74 15.40
C ILE A 181 -3.21 15.57 15.57
N GLU A 182 -3.97 16.53 15.06
CA GLU A 182 -5.41 16.38 14.94
C GLU A 182 -5.77 15.86 13.55
N ILE A 183 -6.75 14.97 13.50
CA ILE A 183 -7.34 14.45 12.27
C ILE A 183 -8.84 14.71 12.30
N ARG A 184 -9.38 15.16 11.17
CA ARG A 184 -10.82 15.33 10.94
C ARG A 184 -11.20 14.86 9.55
N ILE A 185 -12.47 14.56 9.38
CA ILE A 185 -13.07 14.20 8.09
C ILE A 185 -13.95 15.36 7.65
N SER A 186 -13.67 15.91 6.47
CA SER A 186 -14.45 16.97 5.83
C SER A 186 -15.39 16.36 4.78
N CYS A 187 -16.69 16.54 4.96
CA CYS A 187 -17.69 16.19 3.96
C CYS A 187 -17.99 17.43 3.12
N SER A 188 -17.68 17.37 1.83
CA SER A 188 -18.14 18.39 0.88
C SER A 188 -19.49 17.93 0.35
N ASP A 189 -20.57 18.35 1.02
CA ASP A 189 -21.93 18.18 0.51
C ASP A 189 -22.09 19.06 -0.73
N ASN A 190 -21.92 18.49 -1.92
CA ASN A 190 -22.22 19.16 -3.19
C ASN A 190 -23.63 18.80 -3.71
N THR A 191 -24.61 18.60 -2.83
CA THR A 191 -26.03 18.42 -3.21
C THR A 191 -27.02 19.22 -2.37
N THR A 192 -26.58 20.25 -1.65
CA THR A 192 -27.49 21.23 -1.07
C THR A 192 -26.92 22.63 -1.17
N SER A 193 -27.76 23.50 -1.71
CA SER A 193 -27.53 24.88 -2.11
C SER A 193 -26.86 25.74 -1.04
N PHE A 194 -25.98 26.62 -1.54
CA PHE A 194 -25.31 27.70 -0.83
C PHE A 194 -26.20 28.43 0.19
N THR A 195 -25.82 28.31 1.46
CA THR A 195 -25.83 29.42 2.42
C THR A 195 -24.53 29.33 3.22
N GLU A 196 -23.76 30.41 3.20
CA GLU A 196 -22.51 30.56 3.94
C GLU A 196 -22.76 30.49 5.44
N THR A 197 -22.80 29.28 6.00
CA THR A 197 -22.72 29.05 7.44
C THR A 197 -22.06 27.71 7.70
N LYS A 198 -20.76 27.76 8.05
CA LYS A 198 -19.97 26.69 8.69
C LYS A 198 -20.00 25.34 7.96
N SER A 199 -18.92 25.00 7.25
CA SER A 199 -18.62 23.63 6.81
C SER A 199 -18.99 22.63 7.92
N SER A 200 -19.97 21.78 7.65
CA SER A 200 -20.58 20.86 8.62
C SER A 200 -19.58 19.77 8.98
N PHE A 201 -18.77 20.01 10.01
CA PHE A 201 -17.86 19.02 10.56
C PHE A 201 -18.66 17.94 11.30
N THR A 202 -18.82 16.78 10.69
CA THR A 202 -19.54 15.64 11.28
C THR A 202 -18.59 14.70 12.03
N ARG A 203 -18.83 14.47 13.33
CA ARG A 203 -18.26 13.35 14.11
C ARG A 203 -19.03 12.04 13.88
N ASN A 204 -19.65 11.87 12.71
CA ASN A 204 -20.41 10.65 12.44
C ASN A 204 -19.41 9.54 12.12
N PRO A 205 -19.26 8.51 12.98
CA PRO A 205 -18.35 7.42 12.69
C PRO A 205 -18.75 6.77 11.37
N PHE A 206 -17.76 6.26 10.64
CA PHE A 206 -17.94 5.59 9.34
C PHE A 206 -18.36 6.48 8.17
N LEU A 207 -18.57 7.79 8.38
CA LEU A 207 -18.84 8.70 7.28
C LEU A 207 -17.55 9.00 6.49
N VAL A 208 -17.56 8.66 5.21
CA VAL A 208 -16.43 8.90 4.31
C VAL A 208 -16.38 10.37 3.89
N GLY A 209 -15.20 10.98 4.02
CA GLY A 209 -14.93 12.32 3.52
C GLY A 209 -13.44 12.53 3.29
N THR A 210 -13.05 13.78 3.06
CA THR A 210 -11.64 14.15 2.86
C THR A 210 -10.92 14.20 4.20
N ILE A 211 -9.80 13.48 4.30
CA ILE A 211 -8.94 13.49 5.47
C ILE A 211 -8.28 14.87 5.57
N CYS A 212 -8.47 15.52 6.70
CA CYS A 212 -7.89 16.80 7.03
C CYS A 212 -7.01 16.64 8.27
N THR A 213 -5.89 17.35 8.32
CA THR A 213 -5.00 17.33 9.48
C THR A 213 -4.63 18.73 9.96
N ARG A 214 -4.32 18.85 11.25
CA ARG A 214 -3.83 20.07 11.88
C ARG A 214 -2.77 19.72 12.93
N GLY A 215 -1.68 20.48 12.98
CA GLY A 215 -0.61 20.25 13.94
C GLY A 215 0.72 20.85 13.47
N PRO A 216 1.79 20.71 14.27
CA PRO A 216 3.11 21.27 13.98
C PRO A 216 3.84 20.56 12.82
N HIS A 217 3.31 19.45 12.32
CA HIS A 217 3.86 18.63 11.25
C HIS A 217 3.54 19.15 9.84
N ILE A 218 2.59 20.08 9.72
CA ILE A 218 2.17 20.60 8.41
C ILE A 218 3.28 21.45 7.78
N MET A 219 3.52 21.24 6.49
CA MET A 219 4.47 22.02 5.72
C MET A 219 4.14 23.51 5.77
N ASN A 220 5.15 24.35 5.68
CA ASN A 220 4.92 25.78 5.56
C ASN A 220 4.23 26.10 4.22
N ARG A 221 4.89 25.82 3.10
CA ARG A 221 4.40 26.14 1.75
C ARG A 221 5.18 25.36 0.69
N TYR A 222 4.67 25.34 -0.54
CA TYR A 222 5.48 25.00 -1.71
C TYR A 222 6.38 26.18 -2.09
N TRP A 223 7.67 25.91 -2.32
CA TRP A 223 8.63 26.90 -2.81
C TRP A 223 8.31 27.26 -4.28
N GLU A 224 8.24 28.55 -4.61
CA GLU A 224 8.09 29.10 -5.99
C GLU A 224 6.85 28.66 -6.80
N ARG A 225 5.74 28.31 -6.16
CA ARG A 225 4.47 28.10 -6.87
C ARG A 225 3.71 29.42 -7.08
N CYS A 226 4.20 30.26 -7.99
CA CYS A 226 3.47 31.45 -8.45
C CYS A 226 2.17 31.01 -9.15
N GLY A 227 1.00 31.41 -8.62
CA GLY A 227 -0.25 31.40 -9.38
C GLY A 227 -1.21 30.21 -9.21
N ASN A 228 -1.17 29.43 -8.12
CA ASN A 228 -2.28 28.51 -7.81
C ASN A 228 -2.58 28.50 -6.30
N ASN A 229 -3.86 28.39 -5.95
CA ASN A 229 -4.52 28.60 -4.63
C ASN A 229 -3.93 27.88 -3.40
N PHE A 230 -2.82 27.15 -3.51
CA PHE A 230 -2.07 26.58 -2.40
C PHE A 230 -1.16 27.59 -1.67
N ALA A 231 -1.01 28.81 -2.20
CA ALA A 231 -0.26 29.90 -1.57
C ALA A 231 -0.88 30.45 -0.27
N LYS A 232 -2.04 29.93 0.17
CA LYS A 232 -2.75 30.38 1.37
C LYS A 232 -2.65 29.46 2.59
N LEU A 233 -1.84 28.39 2.55
CA LEU A 233 -1.75 27.45 3.68
C LEU A 233 -0.84 27.93 4.84
N SER A 234 -0.03 28.96 4.64
CA SER A 234 1.16 29.20 5.49
C SER A 234 1.08 30.37 6.47
N GLN A 235 -0.10 30.90 6.79
CA GLN A 235 -0.19 32.07 7.69
C GLN A 235 -0.99 31.88 8.97
N MET A 236 -1.57 30.71 9.25
CA MET A 236 -2.18 30.46 10.56
C MET A 236 -1.99 29.00 10.96
N THR A 237 -1.38 28.77 12.12
CA THR A 237 -1.39 27.50 12.89
C THR A 237 -2.81 26.96 13.16
N SER A 238 -3.84 27.72 12.75
CA SER A 238 -5.26 27.44 12.87
C SER A 238 -5.88 26.73 11.64
N GLN A 239 -5.19 26.61 10.50
CA GLN A 239 -5.76 26.04 9.28
C GLN A 239 -5.56 24.52 9.16
N TRP A 240 -6.56 23.87 8.59
CA TRP A 240 -6.57 22.44 8.30
C TRP A 240 -5.93 22.18 6.93
N LEU A 241 -4.99 21.25 6.85
CA LEU A 241 -4.46 20.73 5.58
C LEU A 241 -5.39 19.63 5.07
N GLU A 242 -5.98 19.81 3.89
CA GLU A 242 -6.68 18.75 3.16
C GLU A 242 -5.67 17.85 2.42
N THR A 243 -5.65 16.56 2.73
CA THR A 243 -4.64 15.64 2.16
C THR A 243 -4.99 15.18 0.73
N ASN A 244 -6.22 15.44 0.28
CA ASN A 244 -6.85 14.84 -0.91
C ASN A 244 -6.99 13.30 -0.86
N ASP A 245 -6.78 12.71 0.30
CA ASP A 245 -7.13 11.33 0.58
C ASP A 245 -8.54 11.27 1.20
N LEU A 246 -9.27 10.21 0.87
CA LEU A 246 -10.57 9.89 1.42
C LEU A 246 -10.43 8.89 2.54
N GLY A 247 -11.21 9.08 3.58
CA GLY A 247 -11.23 8.19 4.73
C GLY A 247 -12.37 8.49 5.69
N TYR A 248 -12.43 7.70 6.76
CA TYR A 248 -13.37 7.87 7.85
C TYR A 248 -12.71 7.55 9.19
N LEU A 249 -13.34 8.01 10.27
CA LEU A 249 -12.99 7.63 11.64
C LEU A 249 -14.02 6.62 12.15
N ASP A 250 -13.58 5.67 12.95
CA ASP A 250 -14.48 4.80 13.70
C ASP A 250 -14.77 5.36 15.10
N PRO A 251 -15.65 4.72 15.90
CA PRO A 251 -16.00 5.19 17.24
C PRO A 251 -14.81 5.28 18.20
N GLN A 252 -13.70 4.59 17.92
CA GLN A 252 -12.47 4.62 18.70
C GLN A 252 -11.43 5.63 18.15
N ASN A 253 -11.83 6.50 17.23
CA ASN A 253 -10.96 7.48 16.56
C ASN A 253 -9.81 6.85 15.77
N ARG A 254 -9.94 5.59 15.34
CA ARG A 254 -8.99 4.97 14.41
C ARG A 254 -9.32 5.48 13.01
N LEU A 255 -8.29 5.92 12.29
CA LEU A 255 -8.41 6.40 10.92
C LEU A 255 -8.41 5.22 9.94
N TYR A 256 -9.35 5.24 9.01
CA TYR A 256 -9.44 4.33 7.88
C TYR A 256 -9.23 5.08 6.58
N LEU A 257 -8.23 4.66 5.81
CA LEU A 257 -7.87 5.22 4.52
C LEU A 257 -8.57 4.44 3.40
N CYS A 258 -9.44 5.12 2.64
CA CYS A 258 -10.15 4.56 1.51
C CYS A 258 -9.35 4.68 0.21
N GLY A 259 -8.59 5.76 0.03
CA GLY A 259 -7.76 6.00 -1.16
C GLY A 259 -7.68 7.48 -1.51
N ARG A 260 -7.24 7.80 -2.73
CA ARG A 260 -7.22 9.19 -3.23
C ARG A 260 -8.59 9.61 -3.74
N LYS A 261 -8.94 10.88 -3.59
CA LYS A 261 -10.18 11.46 -4.17
C LYS A 261 -10.30 11.25 -5.68
N THR A 262 -9.16 11.20 -6.38
CA THR A 262 -9.06 10.94 -7.83
C THR A 262 -9.20 9.48 -8.23
N ASP A 263 -9.09 8.56 -7.27
CA ASP A 263 -9.01 7.11 -7.50
C ASP A 263 -10.35 6.41 -7.15
N VAL A 264 -11.43 7.19 -7.10
CA VAL A 264 -12.79 6.71 -6.87
C VAL A 264 -13.45 6.38 -8.21
N ILE A 265 -14.06 5.20 -8.29
CA ILE A 265 -14.82 4.73 -9.44
C ILE A 265 -16.30 4.73 -9.07
N ARG A 266 -17.14 5.34 -9.91
CA ARG A 266 -18.60 5.37 -9.72
C ARG A 266 -19.29 4.45 -10.71
N THR A 267 -19.68 3.26 -10.24
CA THR A 267 -20.21 2.18 -11.09
C THR A 267 -21.61 1.79 -10.65
N GLY A 268 -22.61 2.03 -11.51
CA GLY A 268 -24.00 1.62 -11.26
C GLY A 268 -24.61 2.21 -9.98
N GLY A 269 -24.24 3.45 -9.63
CA GLY A 269 -24.68 4.12 -8.39
C GLY A 269 -23.83 3.81 -7.15
N GLU A 270 -22.89 2.87 -7.24
CA GLU A 270 -22.02 2.46 -6.14
C GLU A 270 -20.65 3.15 -6.20
N THR A 271 -20.04 3.31 -5.02
CA THR A 271 -18.69 3.87 -4.86
C THR A 271 -17.67 2.74 -4.69
N VAL A 272 -16.66 2.71 -5.55
CA VAL A 272 -15.58 1.73 -5.50
C VAL A 272 -14.24 2.42 -5.34
N PHE A 273 -13.49 2.04 -4.32
CA PHE A 273 -12.14 2.54 -4.08
C PHE A 273 -11.12 1.66 -4.80
N ALA A 274 -10.42 2.21 -5.79
CA ALA A 274 -9.43 1.45 -6.55
C ALA A 274 -8.38 0.73 -5.69
N PRO A 275 -7.81 1.33 -4.61
CA PRO A 275 -6.83 0.66 -3.77
C PRO A 275 -7.33 -0.62 -3.08
N GLU A 276 -8.62 -0.68 -2.72
CA GLU A 276 -9.21 -1.87 -2.12
C GLU A 276 -9.20 -3.05 -3.11
N VAL A 277 -9.58 -2.77 -4.35
CA VAL A 277 -9.62 -3.75 -5.43
C VAL A 277 -8.20 -4.20 -5.83
N GLU A 278 -7.24 -3.26 -5.91
CA GLU A 278 -5.83 -3.54 -6.18
C GLU A 278 -5.24 -4.50 -5.13
N ARG A 279 -5.51 -4.26 -3.85
CA ARG A 279 -5.05 -5.16 -2.77
C ARG A 279 -5.67 -6.55 -2.89
N ALA A 280 -6.96 -6.65 -3.20
CA ALA A 280 -7.61 -7.94 -3.40
C ALA A 280 -6.94 -8.72 -4.56
N ILE A 281 -6.61 -8.04 -5.67
CA ILE A 281 -5.92 -8.64 -6.82
C ILE A 281 -4.49 -9.07 -6.47
N MET A 282 -3.73 -8.22 -5.77
CA MET A 282 -2.37 -8.56 -5.35
C MET A 282 -2.35 -9.71 -4.34
N ALA A 283 -3.34 -9.80 -3.45
CA ALA A 283 -3.50 -10.93 -2.55
C ALA A 283 -3.74 -12.24 -3.33
N LEU A 284 -4.59 -12.21 -4.38
CA LEU A 284 -4.78 -13.36 -5.26
C LEU A 284 -3.50 -13.80 -5.96
N SER A 285 -2.71 -12.83 -6.44
CA SER A 285 -1.44 -13.13 -7.10
C SER A 285 -0.42 -13.81 -6.19
N SER A 286 -0.51 -13.58 -4.88
CA SER A 286 0.40 -14.18 -3.90
C SER A 286 0.02 -15.63 -3.57
N LEU A 287 -1.17 -16.09 -3.95
CA LEU A 287 -1.63 -17.45 -3.75
C LEU A 287 -1.15 -18.33 -4.92
N SER A 288 -0.56 -19.47 -4.60
CA SER A 288 0.15 -20.40 -5.51
C SER A 288 -0.73 -21.13 -6.53
N GLY A 289 -1.86 -20.56 -6.95
CA GLY A 289 -2.84 -21.14 -7.89
C GLY A 289 -3.02 -20.38 -9.21
N LEU A 290 -2.46 -19.16 -9.35
CA LEU A 290 -2.45 -18.47 -10.64
C LEU A 290 -1.33 -19.05 -11.53
N ALA A 291 -1.68 -19.44 -12.76
CA ALA A 291 -0.71 -19.91 -13.75
C ALA A 291 0.29 -18.82 -14.21
N LEU A 292 -0.02 -17.55 -13.92
CA LEU A 292 0.80 -16.39 -14.24
C LEU A 292 0.81 -15.42 -13.04
N PRO A 293 1.95 -15.24 -12.34
CA PRO A 293 2.03 -14.31 -11.22
C PRO A 293 1.95 -12.86 -11.73
N PHE A 294 1.16 -12.02 -11.05
CA PHE A 294 1.12 -10.57 -11.28
C PHE A 294 2.24 -9.88 -10.49
N GLY A 295 2.97 -9.00 -11.16
CA GLY A 295 4.00 -8.18 -10.51
C GLY A 295 3.40 -6.88 -9.97
N GLU A 296 2.60 -6.22 -10.80
CA GLU A 296 1.95 -4.96 -10.45
C GLU A 296 0.54 -4.91 -11.04
N CYS A 297 -0.35 -4.19 -10.37
CA CYS A 297 -1.68 -3.90 -10.89
C CYS A 297 -2.09 -2.45 -10.60
N ALA A 298 -2.94 -1.91 -11.47
CA ALA A 298 -3.61 -0.63 -11.23
C ALA A 298 -5.08 -0.71 -11.64
N VAL A 299 -5.96 -0.30 -10.74
CA VAL A 299 -7.41 -0.24 -10.95
C VAL A 299 -7.80 1.19 -11.29
N PHE A 300 -8.62 1.35 -12.32
CA PHE A 300 -9.01 2.66 -12.85
C PHE A 300 -10.44 2.61 -13.42
N PRO A 301 -11.14 3.76 -13.45
CA PRO A 301 -12.46 3.84 -14.05
C PRO A 301 -12.36 3.77 -15.58
N PHE A 302 -13.29 3.04 -16.19
CA PHE A 302 -13.45 2.99 -17.64
C PHE A 302 -14.90 3.34 -18.01
N PRO A 303 -15.17 4.18 -19.02
CA PRO A 303 -16.53 4.55 -19.41
C PRO A 303 -17.38 3.33 -19.78
N ASP A 304 -18.61 3.28 -19.29
CA ASP A 304 -19.57 2.20 -19.55
C ASP A 304 -20.96 2.82 -19.75
N GLU A 305 -21.62 2.49 -20.87
CA GLU A 305 -22.91 3.10 -21.23
C GLU A 305 -24.01 2.81 -20.19
N ARG A 306 -23.96 1.65 -19.51
CA ARG A 306 -24.99 1.24 -18.55
C ARG A 306 -24.66 1.70 -17.13
N LEU A 307 -23.39 1.64 -16.75
CA LEU A 307 -22.96 1.86 -15.37
C LEU A 307 -22.39 3.26 -15.12
N GLY A 308 -22.23 4.07 -16.17
CA GLY A 308 -21.47 5.31 -16.17
C GLY A 308 -19.96 5.02 -16.23
N GLU A 309 -19.42 4.41 -15.18
CA GLU A 309 -18.07 3.85 -15.16
C GLU A 309 -18.11 2.37 -14.77
N THR A 310 -17.13 1.60 -15.24
CA THR A 310 -16.92 0.21 -14.84
C THR A 310 -15.52 0.03 -14.27
N VAL A 311 -15.38 -0.89 -13.32
CA VAL A 311 -14.10 -1.20 -12.66
C VAL A 311 -13.23 -1.95 -13.65
N CYS A 312 -12.08 -1.38 -14.00
CA CYS A 312 -11.08 -2.01 -14.85
C CYS A 312 -9.76 -2.17 -14.13
N VAL A 313 -9.02 -3.23 -14.48
CA VAL A 313 -7.67 -3.45 -13.99
C VAL A 313 -6.67 -3.55 -15.13
N ALA A 314 -5.54 -2.89 -15.00
CA ALA A 314 -4.34 -3.17 -15.78
C ALA A 314 -3.36 -3.98 -14.92
N VAL A 315 -2.82 -5.06 -15.48
CA VAL A 315 -1.87 -5.96 -14.80
C VAL A 315 -0.57 -6.09 -15.60
N VAL A 316 0.55 -6.16 -14.87
CA VAL A 316 1.86 -6.52 -15.40
C VAL A 316 2.19 -7.93 -14.91
N LEU A 317 2.51 -8.83 -15.83
CA LEU A 317 2.88 -10.21 -15.51
C LEU A 317 4.34 -10.29 -15.09
N LEU A 318 4.67 -11.11 -14.09
CA LEU A 318 6.04 -11.47 -13.78
C LEU A 318 6.57 -12.49 -14.80
N PRO A 319 7.87 -12.46 -15.13
CA PRO A 319 8.48 -13.49 -15.95
C PRO A 319 8.33 -14.86 -15.28
N SER A 320 7.70 -15.82 -15.94
CA SER A 320 7.56 -17.18 -15.40
C SER A 320 8.85 -17.97 -15.63
N ASN A 321 9.40 -18.57 -14.58
CA ASN A 321 10.58 -19.46 -14.66
C ASN A 321 10.26 -20.85 -15.23
N ASN A 322 9.00 -21.17 -15.52
CA ASN A 322 8.61 -22.48 -16.04
C ASN A 322 8.46 -22.49 -17.56
N ASN A 323 9.49 -23.06 -18.18
CA ASN A 323 9.59 -23.62 -19.52
C ASN A 323 9.54 -22.67 -20.71
N LYS A 324 10.68 -22.68 -21.41
CA LYS A 324 10.88 -22.50 -22.86
C LYS A 324 9.95 -23.41 -23.70
N LYS A 325 8.63 -23.28 -23.55
CA LYS A 325 7.77 -23.29 -24.72
C LYS A 325 7.52 -21.82 -24.97
N GLU A 326 8.17 -21.31 -26.01
CA GLU A 326 7.72 -20.11 -26.69
C GLU A 326 6.19 -20.17 -26.79
N LEU A 327 5.50 -19.46 -25.91
CA LEU A 327 4.32 -18.74 -26.33
C LEU A 327 4.86 -17.74 -27.33
N THR A 328 4.99 -18.19 -28.57
CA THR A 328 5.25 -17.35 -29.73
C THR A 328 4.11 -16.36 -29.79
N ILE A 329 4.23 -15.24 -29.07
CA ILE A 329 3.37 -14.08 -29.18
C ILE A 329 3.90 -13.27 -30.38
N SER A 330 3.95 -13.93 -31.53
CA SER A 330 4.10 -13.28 -32.84
C SER A 330 2.73 -13.35 -33.49
N GLY A 331 1.98 -12.26 -33.36
CA GLY A 331 0.77 -12.01 -34.16
C GLY A 331 -0.55 -12.56 -33.61
N LYS A 332 -1.18 -11.82 -32.69
CA LYS A 332 -2.65 -11.56 -32.55
C LYS A 332 -2.98 -11.22 -31.09
N ILE A 333 -2.93 -9.92 -30.76
CA ILE A 333 -3.17 -9.32 -29.43
C ILE A 333 -4.62 -9.46 -28.91
N LYS A 334 -5.51 -10.23 -29.55
CA LYS A 334 -6.94 -10.30 -29.16
C LYS A 334 -7.33 -11.43 -28.17
N ASN A 335 -6.54 -12.51 -28.02
CA ASN A 335 -6.99 -13.71 -27.28
C ASN A 335 -6.41 -13.93 -25.87
N THR A 336 -5.28 -13.30 -25.51
CA THR A 336 -4.62 -13.52 -24.21
C THR A 336 -5.39 -12.92 -23.03
N ASN A 337 -6.04 -11.76 -23.24
CA ASN A 337 -6.82 -11.09 -22.19
C ASN A 337 -8.04 -11.92 -21.76
N SER A 338 -8.71 -12.60 -22.70
CA SER A 338 -9.91 -13.40 -22.43
C SER A 338 -9.59 -14.62 -21.56
N PHE A 339 -8.52 -15.36 -21.90
CA PHE A 339 -8.08 -16.52 -21.13
C PHE A 339 -7.65 -16.12 -19.70
N LEU A 340 -6.83 -15.07 -19.58
CA LEU A 340 -6.36 -14.57 -18.29
C LEU A 340 -7.50 -14.02 -17.43
N PHE A 341 -8.45 -13.31 -18.04
CA PHE A 341 -9.61 -12.80 -17.33
C PHE A 341 -10.47 -13.94 -16.80
N LYS A 342 -10.76 -14.96 -17.62
CA LYS A 342 -11.50 -16.15 -17.19
C LYS A 342 -10.79 -16.88 -16.04
N ARG A 343 -9.47 -17.04 -16.12
CA ARG A 343 -8.69 -17.68 -15.06
C ARG A 343 -8.69 -16.84 -13.77
N LEU A 344 -8.61 -15.51 -13.89
CA LEU A 344 -8.74 -14.61 -12.75
C LEU A 344 -10.12 -14.73 -12.11
N GLU A 345 -11.20 -14.77 -12.90
CA GLU A 345 -12.56 -14.97 -12.41
C GLU A 345 -12.72 -16.30 -11.67
N GLU A 346 -12.15 -17.40 -12.20
CA GLU A 346 -12.16 -18.71 -11.54
C GLU A 346 -11.52 -18.65 -10.15
N VAL A 347 -10.27 -18.17 -10.08
CA VAL A 347 -9.53 -18.08 -8.82
C VAL A 347 -10.20 -17.10 -7.85
N TRP A 348 -10.77 -16.01 -8.36
CA TRP A 348 -11.53 -15.06 -7.56
C TRP A 348 -12.75 -15.73 -6.92
N ASN A 349 -13.54 -16.48 -7.71
CA ASN A 349 -14.73 -17.16 -7.24
C ASN A 349 -14.40 -18.24 -6.21
N GLU A 350 -13.33 -19.01 -6.42
CA GLU A 350 -12.83 -20.00 -5.44
C GLU A 350 -12.44 -19.34 -4.12
N ASN A 351 -11.68 -18.24 -4.16
CA ASN A 351 -11.20 -17.56 -2.96
C ASN A 351 -12.30 -16.80 -2.21
N ILE A 352 -13.36 -16.37 -2.90
CA ILE A 352 -14.58 -15.87 -2.24
C ILE A 352 -15.31 -17.02 -1.52
N ARG A 353 -15.49 -18.17 -2.18
CA ARG A 353 -16.15 -19.34 -1.56
C ARG A 353 -15.40 -19.81 -0.31
N ASN A 354 -14.06 -19.79 -0.37
CA ASN A 354 -13.20 -20.18 0.74
C ASN A 354 -13.05 -19.10 1.82
N GLY A 355 -13.66 -17.92 1.64
CA GLY A 355 -13.60 -16.81 2.58
C GLY A 355 -12.24 -16.09 2.65
N THR A 356 -11.30 -16.44 1.77
CA THR A 356 -9.96 -15.83 1.69
C THR A 356 -10.02 -14.38 1.22
N ILE A 357 -11.01 -14.03 0.39
CA ILE A 357 -11.25 -12.66 -0.09
C ILE A 357 -12.70 -12.29 0.16
N SER A 358 -12.90 -11.12 0.78
CA SER A 358 -14.20 -10.50 0.93
C SER A 358 -14.22 -9.20 0.12
N LEU A 359 -14.85 -9.25 -1.05
CA LEU A 359 -15.11 -8.07 -1.88
C LEU A 359 -16.51 -8.17 -2.47
N ALA A 360 -17.31 -7.10 -2.32
CA ALA A 360 -18.66 -7.03 -2.86
C ALA A 360 -18.67 -7.17 -4.40
N GLY A 361 -19.73 -7.77 -4.94
CA GLY A 361 -19.82 -8.10 -6.37
C GLY A 361 -19.65 -6.90 -7.31
N TYR A 362 -20.17 -5.73 -6.93
CA TYR A 362 -20.07 -4.50 -7.73
C TYR A 362 -18.65 -3.91 -7.78
N LYS A 363 -17.77 -4.26 -6.84
CA LYS A 363 -16.36 -3.83 -6.79
C LYS A 363 -15.45 -4.68 -7.69
N ARG A 364 -15.96 -5.80 -8.23
CA ARG A 364 -15.16 -6.72 -9.05
C ARG A 364 -14.78 -6.07 -10.38
N PRO A 365 -13.53 -6.23 -10.84
CA PRO A 365 -13.15 -5.79 -12.19
C PRO A 365 -14.01 -6.49 -13.24
N ARG A 366 -14.51 -5.73 -14.21
CA ARG A 366 -15.25 -6.26 -15.37
C ARG A 366 -14.43 -6.29 -16.65
N LYS A 367 -13.26 -5.65 -16.64
CA LYS A 367 -12.27 -5.72 -17.74
C LYS A 367 -10.87 -5.81 -17.15
N LEU A 368 -10.02 -6.58 -17.84
CA LEU A 368 -8.61 -6.74 -17.52
C LEU A 368 -7.77 -6.47 -18.76
N PHE A 369 -6.73 -5.66 -18.59
CA PHE A 369 -5.74 -5.35 -19.62
C PHE A 369 -4.36 -5.83 -19.16
N VAL A 370 -3.71 -6.66 -19.96
CA VAL A 370 -2.30 -7.00 -19.74
C VAL A 370 -1.43 -5.96 -20.43
N ILE A 371 -0.50 -5.37 -19.70
CA ILE A 371 0.43 -4.37 -20.22
C ILE A 371 1.88 -4.73 -19.89
N PRO A 372 2.85 -4.29 -20.71
CA PRO A 372 4.26 -4.53 -20.43
C PRO A 372 4.75 -3.79 -19.18
N SER A 373 4.23 -2.58 -18.92
CA SER A 373 4.59 -1.77 -17.76
C SER A 373 3.52 -0.72 -17.45
N LEU A 374 3.36 -0.39 -16.17
CA LEU A 374 2.46 0.69 -15.73
C LEU A 374 3.11 2.06 -16.01
N PRO A 375 2.35 3.06 -16.49
CA PRO A 375 2.84 4.43 -16.62
C PRO A 375 3.13 4.99 -15.23
N LYS A 376 4.36 5.44 -14.99
CA LYS A 376 4.82 5.95 -13.69
C LYS A 376 5.49 7.31 -13.87
N ASN A 377 5.38 8.18 -12.87
CA ASN A 377 6.19 9.40 -12.82
C ASN A 377 7.65 9.09 -12.41
N SER A 378 8.49 10.12 -12.37
CA SER A 378 9.89 10.03 -11.93
C SER A 378 10.08 9.45 -10.52
N MET A 379 9.04 9.50 -9.67
CA MET A 379 9.02 8.95 -8.32
C MET A 379 8.41 7.54 -8.24
N GLY A 380 8.14 6.90 -9.38
CA GLY A 380 7.58 5.54 -9.44
C GLY A 380 6.08 5.45 -9.14
N LYS A 381 5.36 6.57 -8.97
CA LYS A 381 3.91 6.57 -8.73
C LYS A 381 3.16 6.32 -10.03
N VAL A 382 2.24 5.36 -10.01
CA VAL A 382 1.40 5.00 -11.15
C VAL A 382 0.45 6.15 -11.54
N LEU A 383 0.40 6.47 -12.82
CA LEU A 383 -0.41 7.52 -13.42
C LEU A 383 -1.70 6.91 -14.01
N LYS A 384 -2.71 6.68 -13.16
CA LYS A 384 -3.98 6.05 -13.56
C LYS A 384 -4.76 6.82 -14.64
N HIS A 385 -4.58 8.13 -14.73
CA HIS A 385 -5.19 8.94 -15.78
C HIS A 385 -4.62 8.63 -17.17
N ASP A 386 -3.34 8.27 -17.26
CA ASP A 386 -2.72 7.85 -18.52
C ASP A 386 -3.25 6.47 -18.94
N LEU A 387 -3.45 5.53 -18.00
CA LEU A 387 -4.14 4.26 -18.27
C LEU A 387 -5.54 4.48 -18.83
N ARG A 388 -6.32 5.36 -18.20
CA ARG A 388 -7.65 5.74 -18.70
C ARG A 388 -7.55 6.29 -20.12
N ARG A 389 -6.63 7.22 -20.40
CA ARG A 389 -6.45 7.81 -21.73
C ARG A 389 -6.10 6.74 -22.78
N LEU A 390 -5.10 5.90 -22.49
CA LEU A 390 -4.61 4.85 -23.37
C LEU A 390 -5.73 3.90 -23.81
N PHE A 391 -6.51 3.38 -22.87
CA PHE A 391 -7.52 2.36 -23.17
C PHE A 391 -8.85 2.92 -23.68
N VAL A 392 -9.22 4.14 -23.27
CA VAL A 392 -10.42 4.81 -23.80
C VAL A 392 -10.22 5.23 -25.26
N GLN A 393 -9.04 5.73 -25.62
CA GLN A 393 -8.73 6.10 -27.00
C GLN A 393 -8.72 4.89 -27.93
N GLN A 394 -8.13 3.76 -27.50
CA GLN A 394 -8.12 2.51 -28.29
C GLN A 394 -9.54 1.96 -28.57
N SER A 395 -10.47 2.15 -27.63
CA SER A 395 -11.86 1.70 -27.78
C SER A 395 -12.71 2.64 -28.64
N SER A 396 -12.28 3.90 -28.78
CA SER A 396 -12.94 4.91 -29.61
C SER A 396 -12.45 4.87 -31.06
N GLY A 397 -11.18 4.48 -31.27
CA GLY A 397 -10.56 4.33 -32.60
C GLY A 397 -10.91 3.04 -33.35
N SER A 398 -11.78 2.18 -32.80
CA SER A 398 -12.28 0.96 -33.44
C SER A 398 -13.71 1.11 -34.00
N LYS A 399 -14.22 2.34 -34.07
CA LYS A 399 -15.52 2.71 -34.67
C LYS A 399 -15.38 3.59 -35.94
N LEU A 400 -14.29 3.46 -36.71
CA LEU A 400 -14.17 4.06 -38.04
C LEU A 400 -14.06 2.98 -39.11
#